data_AF-A0A318B3K0-F1
#
_entry.id   AF-A0A318B3K0-F1
#
_cell.length_a   1.000
_cell.length_b   1.000
_cell.length_c   1.000
_cell.angle_alpha   90.00
_cell.angle_beta   90.00
_cell.angle_gamma   90.00
#
_symmetry.space_group_name_H-M   'P 1'
#
loop_
_entity.id
_entity.type
_entity.pdbx_description
1 polymer ?
#
loop_
_entity_poly.entity_id
_entity_poly.type
_entity_poly.pdbx_seq_one_letter_code
_entity_poly.pdbx_strand_id
1 'polypeptide(L)'
;MRKVPPTPRTGAGALTISRQRQDIDFSLLITGGTAGRRAGKGSLTGEPAAMREAFRAGGGRLTLDDGVEHDIAIVAHTEGEGTVYFELR
;
A
#
# COMPACT_ATOMS: atom_id res chain seq x y z
N MET A 1 -20.70 -23.27 -1.62
CA MET A 1 -19.37 -23.21 -0.98
C MET A 1 -19.08 -21.76 -0.60
N ARG A 2 -18.88 -21.44 0.68
CA ARG A 2 -18.56 -20.07 1.14
C ARG A 2 -17.10 -19.80 0.74
N LYS A 3 -16.88 -18.91 -0.24
CA LYS A 3 -15.54 -18.51 -0.67
C LYS A 3 -14.91 -17.75 0.50
N VAL A 4 -13.90 -18.33 1.15
CA VAL A 4 -13.17 -17.65 2.22
C VAL A 4 -12.56 -16.38 1.62
N PRO A 5 -12.86 -15.18 2.14
CA PRO A 5 -12.22 -13.96 1.66
C PRO A 5 -10.71 -14.11 1.85
N PRO A 6 -9.89 -13.77 0.84
CA PRO A 6 -8.45 -13.80 1.02
C PRO A 6 -8.05 -12.91 2.20
N THR A 7 -7.23 -13.44 3.11
CA THR A 7 -6.74 -12.68 4.26
C THR A 7 -5.70 -11.66 3.77
N PRO A 8 -5.86 -10.36 4.08
CA PRO A 8 -4.84 -9.37 3.78
C PRO A 8 -3.53 -9.73 4.49
N ARG A 9 -2.40 -9.59 3.79
CA ARG A 9 -1.08 -9.62 4.42
C ARG A 9 -0.86 -8.28 5.10
N THR A 10 -0.51 -8.29 6.38
CA THR A 10 -0.19 -7.08 7.14
C THR A 10 1.21 -7.18 7.71
N GLY A 11 1.89 -6.06 7.87
CA GLY A 11 3.23 -6.03 8.46
C GLY A 11 3.84 -4.64 8.44
N ALA A 12 5.01 -4.51 9.04
CA ALA A 12 5.83 -3.32 8.91
C ALA A 12 6.50 -3.29 7.54
N GLY A 13 6.64 -2.13 6.94
CA GLY A 13 7.29 -1.95 5.66
C GLY A 13 7.82 -0.55 5.52
N ALA A 14 8.13 -0.16 4.29
CA ALA A 14 8.52 1.20 4.00
C ALA A 14 7.87 1.71 2.73
N LEU A 15 7.52 3.00 2.76
CA LEU A 15 7.04 3.73 1.61
C LEU A 15 8.15 4.67 1.12
N THR A 16 8.46 4.59 -0.16
CA THR A 16 9.40 5.49 -0.83
C THR A 16 8.63 6.41 -1.78
N ILE A 17 8.68 7.72 -1.53
CA ILE A 17 8.07 8.78 -2.34
C ILE A 17 9.14 9.81 -2.62
N SER A 18 9.31 10.25 -3.87
CA SER A 18 10.27 11.31 -4.21
C SER A 18 11.70 11.07 -3.67
N ARG A 19 12.13 9.79 -3.60
CA ARG A 19 13.42 9.31 -3.03
C ARG A 19 13.54 9.43 -1.51
N GLN A 20 12.50 9.83 -0.79
CA GLN A 20 12.44 9.79 0.66
C GLN A 20 11.76 8.48 1.09
N ARG A 21 12.43 7.75 2.00
CA ARG A 21 11.94 6.49 2.57
C ARG A 21 11.38 6.74 3.96
N GLN A 22 10.21 6.18 4.24
CA GLN A 22 9.52 6.30 5.52
C GLN A 22 9.03 4.93 5.96
N ASP A 23 9.17 4.62 7.24
CA ASP A 23 8.64 3.38 7.81
C ASP A 23 7.14 3.50 8.00
N ILE A 24 6.40 2.44 7.65
CA ILE A 24 4.95 2.38 7.68
C ILE A 24 4.48 0.98 8.12
N ASP A 25 3.21 0.88 8.48
CA ASP A 25 2.50 -0.39 8.54
C ASP A 25 1.66 -0.54 7.26
N PHE A 26 1.66 -1.74 6.66
CA PHE A 26 0.87 -2.03 5.47
C PHE A 26 -0.21 -3.08 5.75
N SER A 27 -1.27 -3.01 4.95
CA SER A 27 -2.23 -4.09 4.72
C SER A 27 -2.40 -4.24 3.23
N LEU A 28 -2.06 -5.41 2.68
CA LEU A 28 -2.06 -5.70 1.25
C LEU A 28 -2.88 -6.95 0.97
N LEU A 29 -3.91 -6.78 0.13
CA LEU A 29 -4.67 -7.87 -0.43
C LEU A 29 -4.28 -8.05 -1.89
N ILE A 30 -3.62 -9.17 -2.21
CA ILE A 30 -3.35 -9.56 -3.60
C ILE A 30 -4.51 -10.43 -4.09
N THR A 31 -5.14 -10.01 -5.18
CA THR A 31 -6.08 -10.85 -5.91
C THR A 31 -5.40 -11.39 -7.15
N GLY A 32 -5.39 -12.72 -7.28
CA GLY A 32 -4.89 -13.37 -8.49
C GLY A 32 -5.74 -12.93 -9.69
N GLY A 33 -5.16 -12.11 -10.57
CA GLY A 33 -5.79 -11.74 -11.83
C GLY A 33 -5.69 -12.87 -12.84
N THR A 34 -6.76 -13.10 -13.60
CA THR A 34 -6.69 -13.89 -14.83
C THR A 34 -5.77 -13.15 -15.83
N ALA A 35 -4.77 -13.84 -16.36
CA ALA A 35 -3.77 -13.34 -17.34
C ALA A 35 -2.54 -12.58 -16.79
N GLY A 36 -1.95 -13.03 -15.68
CA GLY A 36 -0.56 -12.69 -15.31
C GLY A 36 -0.32 -11.31 -14.69
N ARG A 37 -1.36 -10.45 -14.63
CA ARG A 37 -1.30 -9.16 -13.95
C ARG A 37 -1.79 -9.31 -12.50
N ARG A 38 -0.89 -9.13 -11.53
CA ARG A 38 -1.25 -9.14 -10.11
C ARG A 38 -2.02 -7.87 -9.80
N ALA A 39 -3.32 -7.98 -9.55
CA ALA A 39 -4.08 -6.89 -8.97
C ALA A 39 -3.94 -6.95 -7.45
N GLY A 40 -3.91 -5.79 -6.81
CA GLY A 40 -3.92 -5.74 -5.36
C GLY A 40 -4.35 -4.39 -4.88
N LYS A 41 -4.97 -4.37 -3.71
CA LYS A 41 -5.38 -3.15 -3.03
C LYS A 41 -4.94 -3.24 -1.57
N GLY A 42 -4.76 -2.09 -0.96
CA GLY A 42 -4.31 -2.06 0.41
C GLY A 42 -4.43 -0.71 1.08
N SER A 43 -3.97 -0.67 2.31
CA SER A 43 -3.79 0.57 3.07
C SER A 43 -2.37 0.64 3.62
N LEU A 44 -1.88 1.86 3.79
CA LEU A 44 -0.65 2.16 4.52
C LEU A 44 -1.02 3.08 5.68
N THR A 45 -0.46 2.82 6.83
CA THR A 45 -0.59 3.67 8.02
C THR A 45 0.79 4.12 8.45
N GLY A 46 0.92 5.41 8.76
CA GLY A 46 2.18 6.01 9.15
C GLY A 46 1.98 7.45 9.55
N GLU A 47 3.05 8.24 9.53
CA GLU A 47 2.97 9.63 9.96
C GLU A 47 1.99 10.46 9.10
N PRO A 48 1.04 11.23 9.67
CA PRO A 48 0.01 11.91 8.88
C PRO A 48 0.54 12.87 7.81
N ALA A 49 1.61 13.61 8.11
CA ALA A 49 2.22 14.51 7.14
C ALA A 49 2.78 13.75 5.92
N ALA A 50 3.46 12.64 6.19
CA ALA A 50 4.01 11.71 5.21
C ALA A 50 2.92 11.10 4.31
N MET A 51 1.84 10.60 4.92
CA MET A 51 0.72 10.00 4.18
C MET A 51 -0.03 11.02 3.32
N ARG A 52 -0.15 12.26 3.79
CA ARG A 52 -0.68 13.37 2.99
C ARG A 52 0.21 13.69 1.79
N GLU A 53 1.53 13.65 1.96
CA GLU A 53 2.48 13.82 0.85
C GLU A 53 2.37 12.67 -0.16
N ALA A 54 2.28 11.42 0.32
CA ALA A 54 2.06 10.24 -0.49
C ALA A 54 0.84 10.37 -1.41
N PHE A 55 -0.27 10.84 -0.84
CA PHE A 55 -1.50 11.10 -1.59
C PHE A 55 -1.30 12.19 -2.65
N ARG A 56 -0.63 13.31 -2.30
CA ARG A 56 -0.34 14.40 -3.24
C ARG A 56 0.58 13.96 -4.39
N ALA A 57 1.54 13.08 -4.12
CA ALA A 57 2.41 12.49 -5.14
C ALA A 57 1.68 11.47 -6.04
N GLY A 58 0.51 10.96 -5.62
CA GLY A 58 -0.32 10.03 -6.36
C GLY A 58 0.21 8.59 -6.42
N GLY A 59 1.27 8.27 -5.68
CA GLY A 59 1.92 6.97 -5.73
C GLY A 59 3.32 6.95 -5.15
N GLY A 60 3.89 5.77 -5.11
CA GLY A 60 5.24 5.54 -4.60
C GLY A 60 5.63 4.07 -4.75
N ARG A 61 6.69 3.69 -4.05
CA ARG A 61 7.14 2.31 -3.96
C ARG A 61 6.97 1.79 -2.54
N LEU A 62 6.22 0.70 -2.39
CA LEU A 62 6.05 -0.04 -1.16
C LEU A 62 7.08 -1.16 -1.09
N THR A 63 7.94 -1.15 -0.08
CA THR A 63 8.79 -2.28 0.30
C THR A 63 8.11 -3.01 1.45
N LEU A 64 7.84 -4.31 1.29
CA LEU A 64 7.29 -5.18 2.34
C LEU A 64 8.38 -5.63 3.33
N ASP A 65 7.96 -6.27 4.43
CA ASP A 65 8.84 -6.85 5.46
C ASP A 65 9.82 -7.92 4.94
N ASP A 66 9.46 -8.62 3.87
CA ASP A 66 10.31 -9.60 3.18
C ASP A 66 11.22 -8.99 2.10
N GLY A 67 11.21 -7.66 1.97
CA GLY A 67 11.99 -6.92 0.99
C GLY A 67 11.38 -6.89 -0.42
N VAL A 68 10.22 -7.51 -0.65
CA VAL A 68 9.52 -7.41 -1.94
C VAL A 68 9.04 -5.99 -2.16
N GLU A 69 9.27 -5.48 -3.37
CA GLU A 69 8.85 -4.13 -3.76
C GLU A 69 7.65 -4.15 -4.70
N HIS A 70 6.75 -3.20 -4.49
CA HIS A 70 5.57 -2.95 -5.30
C HIS A 70 5.47 -1.48 -5.65
N ASP A 71 5.33 -1.17 -6.94
CA ASP A 71 4.89 0.16 -7.35
C ASP A 71 3.39 0.29 -7.11
N ILE A 72 2.99 1.37 -6.45
CA ILE A 72 1.62 1.59 -6.02
C ILE A 72 1.10 2.95 -6.49
N ALA A 73 -0.21 3.01 -6.73
CA ALA A 73 -0.96 4.25 -6.90
C ALA A 73 -1.74 4.52 -5.62
N ILE A 74 -1.57 5.70 -5.02
CA ILE A 74 -2.40 6.11 -3.89
C ILE A 74 -3.72 6.65 -4.44
N VAL A 75 -4.85 6.11 -3.95
CA VAL A 75 -6.19 6.41 -4.47
C VAL A 75 -7.07 7.18 -3.48
N ALA A 76 -6.78 7.12 -2.18
CA ALA A 76 -7.49 7.85 -1.14
C ALA A 76 -6.61 8.04 0.10
N HIS A 77 -6.99 8.98 0.98
CA HIS A 77 -6.39 9.13 2.30
C HIS A 77 -7.42 9.59 3.33
N THR A 78 -7.15 9.33 4.60
CA THR A 78 -7.88 9.92 5.71
C THR A 78 -7.14 11.16 6.23
N GLU A 79 -7.86 12.24 6.47
CA GLU A 79 -7.27 13.44 7.08
C GLU A 79 -7.12 13.23 8.59
N GLY A 80 -5.94 13.51 9.13
CA GLY A 80 -5.67 13.47 10.57
C GLY A 80 -5.33 12.09 11.15
N GLU A 81 -5.66 10.98 10.47
CA GLU A 81 -5.43 9.62 10.98
C GLU A 81 -4.21 8.91 10.38
N GLY A 82 -3.52 9.54 9.43
CA GLY A 82 -2.29 9.00 8.85
C GLY A 82 -2.48 7.66 8.13
N THR A 83 -3.61 7.48 7.46
CA THR A 83 -3.86 6.30 6.62
C THR A 83 -4.12 6.69 5.17
N VAL A 84 -3.51 5.96 4.25
CA VAL A 84 -3.76 6.05 2.80
C VAL A 84 -4.19 4.71 2.24
N TYR A 85 -4.95 4.73 1.16
CA TYR A 85 -5.37 3.55 0.42
C TYR A 85 -4.71 3.53 -0.96
N PHE A 86 -4.33 2.34 -1.42
CA PHE A 86 -3.57 2.19 -2.66
C PHE A 86 -4.03 0.99 -3.49
N GLU A 87 -3.60 0.99 -4.75
CA GLU A 87 -3.69 -0.14 -5.67
C GLU A 87 -2.30 -0.46 -6.24
N LEU A 88 -2.02 -1.74 -6.48
CA LEU A 88 -0.82 -2.19 -7.20
C LEU A 88 -0.89 -1.76 -8.67
N ARG A 89 0.26 -1.37 -9.24
CA ARG A 89 0.41 -1.04 -10.66
C ARG A 89 0.85 -2.21 -11.53
#